data_AF-A0AAE5T0R9-F1
#
_entry.id   AF-A0AAE5T0R9-F1
#
_cell.length_a   1.000
_cell.length_b   1.000
_cell.length_c   1.000
_cell.angle_alpha   90.00
_cell.angle_beta   90.00
_cell.angle_gamma   90.00
#
_symmetry.space_group_name_H-M   'P 1'
#
loop_
_entity.id
_entity.type
_entity.pdbx_description
1 polymer ?
#
loop_
_entity_poly.entity_id
_entity_poly.type
_entity_poly.pdbx_seq_one_letter_code
_entity_poly.pdbx_strand_id
1 'polypeptide(L)'
;MSLFNKYTEVIYSYIIGAVSILLSIIIFLNIPLIHQFNEHKKPAINIDNLWDFIMAFFNEIIRVMSNYIGEIPLVSGIIILLFGIFMIFIGRTLTNTTRFDYDISILFLLIGIIYFVLTLIFMSQVYGFAAFVFVIPFLIHIGYIAYKDELNPFNRKKHYLWIIVSYGVCYILGQLALYGRIEERQVAPIDVLSINTFFVILWLLGQMAIWNFLFLRRALPMTEEEITGEENPYSRSKKYSFTGQSQYHFKDFQARTNELTQDFSHRTRRSIDIEKLRHKRETIKEKWFGWAKLEEDDIPSFLHRPKWLKREYVSIACGVILFFFILVEFKNRNSLFMSGDWQLSQTQYVYEWISLFLLLVIVTIFIWTSVTNMLKGRHYYLKLFMISILFFKLMTEYIVILVHGLMLSIFITPILVLMLIPAIVAFVFQLRQPSPEKMEEQGEFRQ
;
A
#
# COMPACT_ATOMS: atom_id res chain seq x y z
N MET A 1 -8.32 -25.81 -3.08
CA MET A 1 -7.75 -24.56 -3.64
C MET A 1 -8.89 -23.62 -3.98
N SER A 2 -8.87 -22.39 -3.49
CA SER A 2 -9.99 -21.44 -3.57
C SER A 2 -10.20 -20.91 -5.00
N LEU A 3 -11.47 -20.83 -5.45
CA LEU A 3 -11.89 -20.22 -6.72
C LEU A 3 -11.31 -18.81 -6.95
N PHE A 4 -11.01 -18.09 -5.86
CA PHE A 4 -10.37 -16.77 -5.92
C PHE A 4 -9.05 -16.79 -6.69
N ASN A 5 -8.18 -17.77 -6.44
CA ASN A 5 -6.86 -17.82 -7.09
C ASN A 5 -6.94 -18.10 -8.59
N LYS A 6 -8.05 -18.67 -9.08
CA LYS A 6 -8.21 -19.06 -10.48
C LYS A 6 -8.78 -17.94 -11.36
N TYR A 7 -9.42 -16.94 -10.76
CA TYR A 7 -10.07 -15.83 -11.48
C TYR A 7 -9.61 -14.44 -10.99
N THR A 8 -8.52 -14.36 -10.20
CA THR A 8 -8.01 -13.09 -9.68
C THR A 8 -7.83 -12.05 -10.78
N GLU A 9 -7.28 -12.45 -11.93
CA GLU A 9 -7.03 -11.56 -13.08
C GLU A 9 -8.30 -10.93 -13.64
N VAL A 10 -9.35 -11.74 -13.77
CA VAL A 10 -10.67 -11.37 -14.26
C VAL A 10 -11.35 -10.43 -13.26
N ILE A 11 -11.29 -10.78 -11.96
CA ILE A 11 -11.85 -9.98 -10.88
C ILE A 11 -11.18 -8.59 -10.83
N TYR A 12 -9.85 -8.53 -10.91
CA TYR A 12 -9.12 -7.27 -10.88
C TYR A 12 -9.39 -6.42 -12.12
N SER A 13 -9.53 -7.02 -13.29
CA SER A 13 -9.94 -6.30 -14.51
C SER A 13 -11.34 -5.69 -14.37
N TYR A 14 -12.29 -6.43 -13.79
CA TYR A 14 -13.63 -5.91 -13.53
C TYR A 14 -13.67 -4.82 -12.48
N ILE A 15 -12.87 -4.92 -11.41
CA ILE A 15 -12.76 -3.86 -10.39
C ILE A 15 -12.22 -2.57 -11.02
N ILE A 16 -11.13 -2.66 -11.80
CA ILE A 16 -10.55 -1.49 -12.49
C ILE A 16 -11.59 -0.87 -13.44
N GLY A 17 -12.32 -1.69 -14.20
CA GLY A 17 -13.37 -1.22 -15.10
C GLY A 17 -14.53 -0.55 -14.37
N ALA A 18 -15.05 -1.18 -13.31
CA ALA A 18 -16.18 -0.67 -12.53
C ALA A 18 -15.85 0.66 -11.83
N VAL A 19 -14.66 0.77 -11.23
CA VAL A 19 -14.22 2.03 -10.58
C VAL A 19 -14.05 3.14 -11.61
N SER A 20 -13.53 2.84 -12.80
CA SER A 20 -13.39 3.82 -13.88
C SER A 20 -14.75 4.32 -14.38
N ILE A 21 -15.72 3.42 -14.57
CA ILE A 21 -17.10 3.80 -14.95
C ILE A 21 -17.74 4.67 -13.87
N LEU A 22 -17.60 4.30 -12.60
CA LEU A 22 -18.12 5.08 -11.48
C LEU A 22 -17.50 6.49 -11.45
N LEU A 23 -16.18 6.61 -11.67
CA LEU A 23 -15.49 7.89 -11.76
C LEU A 23 -16.04 8.75 -12.93
N SER A 24 -16.28 8.14 -14.08
CA SER A 24 -16.88 8.81 -15.24
C SER A 24 -18.30 9.32 -14.96
N ILE A 25 -19.14 8.51 -14.31
CA ILE A 25 -20.49 8.91 -13.90
C ILE A 25 -20.44 10.12 -12.95
N ILE A 26 -19.51 10.10 -11.98
CA ILE A 26 -19.31 11.23 -11.06
C ILE A 26 -18.93 12.50 -11.83
N ILE A 27 -18.04 12.39 -12.82
CA ILE A 27 -17.65 13.54 -13.66
C ILE A 27 -18.87 14.09 -14.41
N PHE A 28 -19.67 13.23 -15.04
CA PHE A 28 -20.85 13.65 -15.80
C PHE A 28 -21.93 14.32 -14.93
N LEU A 29 -22.18 13.80 -13.73
CA LEU A 29 -23.16 14.37 -12.80
C LEU A 29 -22.75 15.75 -12.28
N ASN A 30 -21.46 16.08 -12.32
CA ASN A 30 -20.92 17.29 -11.72
C ASN A 30 -20.32 18.29 -12.71
N ILE A 31 -20.51 18.11 -14.03
CA ILE A 31 -20.07 19.04 -15.10
C ILE A 31 -20.26 20.54 -14.77
N PRO A 32 -21.42 21.00 -14.26
CA PRO A 32 -21.62 22.42 -13.96
C PRO A 32 -20.73 22.93 -12.81
N LEU A 33 -20.41 22.07 -11.84
CA LEU A 33 -19.47 22.38 -10.75
C LEU A 33 -18.03 22.45 -11.26
N ILE A 34 -17.65 21.60 -12.23
CA ILE A 34 -16.30 21.60 -12.83
C ILE A 34 -16.00 22.94 -13.53
N HIS A 35 -17.00 23.49 -14.22
CA HIS A 35 -16.87 24.80 -14.87
C HIS A 35 -16.71 25.94 -13.85
N GLN A 36 -17.38 25.86 -12.70
CA GLN A 36 -17.23 26.85 -11.61
C GLN A 36 -15.85 26.77 -10.94
N PHE A 37 -15.24 25.58 -10.84
CA PHE A 37 -13.90 25.41 -10.27
C PHE A 37 -12.77 25.91 -11.19
N ASN A 38 -12.93 25.84 -12.52
CA ASN A 38 -11.95 26.40 -13.47
C ASN A 38 -11.80 27.93 -13.35
N GLU A 39 -12.80 28.64 -12.78
CA GLU A 39 -12.74 30.09 -12.55
C GLU A 39 -11.99 30.50 -11.24
N HIS A 40 -11.28 29.59 -10.57
CA HIS A 40 -10.50 29.85 -9.33
C HIS A 40 -11.31 30.41 -8.14
N LYS A 41 -12.65 30.42 -8.21
CA LYS A 41 -13.49 30.80 -7.07
C LYS A 41 -13.61 29.61 -6.14
N LYS A 42 -13.09 29.73 -4.90
CA LYS A 42 -13.45 28.79 -3.82
C LYS A 42 -14.96 28.95 -3.58
N PRO A 43 -15.81 27.97 -3.91
CA PRO A 43 -17.19 28.06 -3.46
C PRO A 43 -17.17 28.02 -1.94
N ALA A 44 -17.93 28.92 -1.31
CA ALA A 44 -18.25 28.78 0.09
C ALA A 44 -19.16 27.56 0.21
N ILE A 45 -18.57 26.39 0.43
CA ILE A 45 -19.32 25.16 0.62
C ILE A 45 -19.82 25.20 2.07
N ASN A 46 -21.03 25.71 2.26
CA ASN A 46 -21.77 25.52 3.50
C ASN A 46 -22.13 24.04 3.59
N ILE A 47 -21.50 23.33 4.53
CA ILE A 47 -21.75 21.92 4.82
C ILE A 47 -22.67 21.89 6.03
N ASP A 48 -23.97 21.79 5.79
CA ASP A 48 -24.97 21.76 6.86
C ASP A 48 -25.34 20.31 7.22
N ASN A 49 -25.11 19.35 6.31
CA ASN A 49 -25.43 17.94 6.49
C ASN A 49 -24.32 16.97 6.03
N LEU A 50 -24.42 15.69 6.45
CA LEU A 50 -23.56 14.59 5.97
C LEU A 50 -23.55 14.48 4.43
N TRP A 51 -24.68 14.77 3.79
CA TRP A 51 -24.79 14.78 2.34
C TRP A 51 -23.96 15.90 1.70
N ASP A 52 -23.96 17.09 2.29
CA ASP A 52 -23.14 18.22 1.84
C ASP A 52 -21.65 17.94 2.06
N PHE A 53 -21.30 17.16 3.10
CA PHE A 53 -19.93 16.72 3.33
C PHE A 53 -19.46 15.73 2.25
N ILE A 54 -20.30 14.73 1.93
CA ILE A 54 -20.03 13.79 0.83
C ILE A 54 -19.91 14.56 -0.49
N MET A 55 -20.78 15.54 -0.71
CA MET A 55 -20.73 16.37 -1.91
C MET A 55 -19.49 17.26 -1.94
N ALA A 56 -19.08 17.87 -0.82
CA ALA A 56 -17.84 18.62 -0.69
C ALA A 56 -16.61 17.77 -0.99
N PHE A 57 -16.61 16.52 -0.51
CA PHE A 57 -15.57 15.54 -0.77
C PHE A 57 -15.47 15.20 -2.27
N PHE A 58 -16.59 14.94 -2.94
CA PHE A 58 -16.59 14.71 -4.40
C PHE A 58 -16.24 15.97 -5.19
N ASN A 59 -16.72 17.14 -4.76
CA ASN A 59 -16.40 18.43 -5.37
C ASN A 59 -14.90 18.72 -5.32
N GLU A 60 -14.24 18.33 -4.22
CA GLU A 60 -12.80 18.48 -4.10
C GLU A 60 -12.04 17.50 -5.01
N ILE A 61 -12.50 16.25 -5.11
CA ILE A 61 -11.97 15.30 -6.10
C ILE A 61 -12.09 15.90 -7.51
N ILE A 62 -13.24 16.49 -7.81
CA ILE A 62 -13.53 17.10 -9.10
C ILE A 62 -12.66 18.33 -9.36
N ARG A 63 -12.41 19.19 -8.36
CA ARG A 63 -11.50 20.35 -8.46
C ARG A 63 -10.07 19.92 -8.75
N VAL A 64 -9.61 18.89 -8.04
CA VAL A 64 -8.28 18.32 -8.25
C VAL A 64 -8.18 17.70 -9.65
N MET A 65 -9.21 16.98 -10.08
CA MET A 65 -9.28 16.44 -11.43
C MET A 65 -9.44 17.54 -12.50
N SER A 66 -10.14 18.65 -12.24
CA SER A 66 -10.39 19.73 -13.20
C SER A 66 -9.11 20.41 -13.65
N ASN A 67 -8.16 20.60 -12.73
CA ASN A 67 -6.83 21.09 -13.03
C ASN A 67 -6.07 20.23 -14.05
N TYR A 68 -6.41 18.94 -14.20
CA TYR A 68 -5.78 18.02 -15.15
C TYR A 68 -6.67 17.66 -16.35
N ILE A 69 -7.99 17.71 -16.17
CA ILE A 69 -9.00 17.48 -17.20
C ILE A 69 -9.05 18.68 -18.19
N GLY A 70 -8.66 19.87 -17.75
CA GLY A 70 -8.66 21.08 -18.57
C GLY A 70 -10.07 21.67 -18.77
N GLU A 71 -10.25 22.44 -19.84
CA GLU A 71 -11.51 23.15 -20.13
C GLU A 71 -12.64 22.25 -20.66
N ILE A 72 -12.42 20.94 -20.87
CA ILE A 72 -13.39 20.05 -21.52
C ILE A 72 -13.69 18.78 -20.69
N PRO A 73 -14.44 18.90 -19.57
CA PRO A 73 -14.75 17.77 -18.68
C PRO A 73 -15.59 16.66 -19.30
N LEU A 74 -16.33 17.01 -20.36
CA LEU A 74 -17.14 16.05 -21.10
C LEU A 74 -16.27 15.04 -21.86
N VAL A 75 -15.17 15.50 -22.48
CA VAL A 75 -14.26 14.62 -23.24
C VAL A 75 -13.50 13.68 -22.31
N SER A 76 -13.00 14.18 -21.16
CA SER A 76 -12.33 13.33 -20.18
C SER A 76 -13.27 12.28 -19.58
N GLY A 77 -14.53 12.66 -19.29
CA GLY A 77 -15.55 11.74 -18.80
C GLY A 77 -15.81 10.59 -19.80
N ILE A 78 -15.91 10.90 -21.10
CA ILE A 78 -16.09 9.90 -22.16
C ILE A 78 -14.86 8.98 -22.28
N ILE A 79 -13.64 9.53 -22.25
CA ILE A 79 -12.41 8.73 -22.34
C ILE A 79 -12.33 7.72 -21.18
N ILE A 80 -12.60 8.18 -19.95
CA ILE A 80 -12.59 7.31 -18.75
C ILE A 80 -13.70 6.26 -18.83
N LEU A 81 -14.89 6.61 -19.35
CA LEU A 81 -15.98 5.66 -19.58
C LEU A 81 -15.55 4.55 -20.55
N LEU A 82 -14.99 4.93 -21.70
CA LEU A 82 -14.54 4.00 -22.73
C LEU A 82 -13.44 3.09 -22.20
N PHE A 83 -12.50 3.65 -21.43
CA PHE A 83 -11.48 2.87 -20.74
C PHE A 83 -12.09 1.86 -19.76
N GLY A 84 -13.08 2.26 -18.96
CA GLY A 84 -13.76 1.37 -18.04
C GLY A 84 -14.48 0.20 -18.73
N ILE A 85 -15.19 0.49 -19.82
CA ILE A 85 -15.84 -0.53 -20.67
C ILE A 85 -14.80 -1.46 -21.29
N PHE A 86 -13.69 -0.90 -21.79
CA PHE A 86 -12.57 -1.67 -22.34
C PHE A 86 -11.98 -2.63 -21.32
N MET A 87 -11.79 -2.22 -20.06
CA MET A 87 -11.30 -3.10 -18.99
C MET A 87 -12.26 -4.23 -18.65
N ILE A 88 -13.58 -4.00 -18.74
CA ILE A 88 -14.58 -5.07 -18.61
C ILE A 88 -14.45 -6.04 -19.79
N PHE A 89 -14.25 -5.54 -21.01
CA PHE A 89 -14.03 -6.39 -22.18
C PHE A 89 -12.76 -7.24 -22.04
N ILE A 90 -11.64 -6.67 -21.55
CA ILE A 90 -10.42 -7.42 -21.25
C ILE A 90 -10.68 -8.52 -20.21
N GLY A 91 -11.41 -8.21 -19.14
CA GLY A 91 -11.81 -9.20 -18.13
C GLY A 91 -12.61 -10.35 -18.74
N ARG A 92 -13.51 -10.05 -19.68
CA ARG A 92 -14.29 -11.05 -20.42
C ARG A 92 -13.43 -11.86 -21.39
N THR A 93 -12.45 -11.25 -22.04
CA THR A 93 -11.50 -11.94 -22.91
C THR A 93 -10.62 -12.90 -22.11
N LEU A 94 -10.10 -12.48 -20.96
CA LEU A 94 -9.35 -13.33 -20.03
C LEU A 94 -10.17 -14.53 -19.55
N THR A 95 -11.50 -14.39 -19.41
CA THR A 95 -12.36 -15.51 -19.02
C THR A 95 -12.52 -16.56 -20.13
N ASN A 96 -12.38 -16.15 -21.40
CA ASN A 96 -12.74 -16.94 -22.57
C ASN A 96 -11.52 -17.50 -23.33
N THR A 97 -10.34 -16.85 -23.25
CA THR A 97 -9.15 -17.27 -24.00
C THR A 97 -7.85 -16.85 -23.31
N THR A 98 -6.84 -17.71 -23.38
CA THR A 98 -5.46 -17.45 -22.89
C THR A 98 -4.51 -16.99 -24.02
N ARG A 99 -5.05 -16.76 -25.22
CA ARG A 99 -4.27 -16.49 -26.43
C ARG A 99 -3.53 -15.14 -26.38
N PHE A 100 -4.02 -14.20 -25.59
CA PHE A 100 -3.54 -12.82 -25.55
C PHE A 100 -2.89 -12.48 -24.19
N ASP A 101 -2.57 -13.48 -23.37
CA ASP A 101 -2.12 -13.26 -21.98
C ASP A 101 -0.86 -12.38 -21.90
N TYR A 102 0.03 -12.46 -22.88
CA TYR A 102 1.23 -11.61 -22.94
C TYR A 102 0.89 -10.15 -23.26
N ASP A 103 0.12 -9.89 -24.32
CA ASP A 103 -0.28 -8.52 -24.71
C ASP A 103 -1.12 -7.87 -23.60
N ILE A 104 -2.02 -8.65 -23.00
CA ILE A 104 -2.84 -8.22 -21.87
C ILE A 104 -1.94 -7.96 -20.64
N SER A 105 -0.90 -8.76 -20.40
CA SER A 105 0.05 -8.50 -19.31
C SER A 105 0.77 -7.16 -19.49
N ILE A 106 1.27 -6.86 -20.70
CA ILE A 106 1.95 -5.58 -20.99
C ILE A 106 0.99 -4.41 -20.83
N LEU A 107 -0.25 -4.55 -21.27
CA LEU A 107 -1.30 -3.56 -21.04
C LEU A 107 -1.49 -3.28 -19.53
N PHE A 108 -1.56 -4.32 -18.70
CA PHE A 108 -1.66 -4.17 -17.25
C PHE A 108 -0.43 -3.50 -16.62
N LEU A 109 0.78 -3.75 -17.14
CA LEU A 109 1.98 -3.04 -16.71
C LEU A 109 1.89 -1.55 -17.03
N LEU A 110 1.48 -1.21 -18.26
CA LEU A 110 1.31 0.19 -18.69
C LEU A 110 0.26 0.89 -17.82
N ILE A 111 -0.89 0.26 -17.58
CA ILE A 111 -1.94 0.77 -16.69
C ILE A 111 -1.40 0.97 -15.26
N GLY A 112 -0.63 0.02 -14.74
CA GLY A 112 -0.01 0.14 -13.42
C GLY A 112 0.95 1.33 -13.32
N ILE A 113 1.77 1.56 -14.34
CA ILE A 113 2.67 2.72 -14.42
C ILE A 113 1.87 4.02 -14.52
N ILE A 114 0.83 4.08 -15.35
CA ILE A 114 -0.05 5.25 -15.47
C ILE A 114 -0.69 5.58 -14.13
N TYR A 115 -1.27 4.59 -13.43
CA TYR A 115 -1.85 4.82 -12.11
C TYR A 115 -0.82 5.30 -11.10
N PHE A 116 0.39 4.77 -11.14
CA PHE A 116 1.46 5.24 -10.26
C PHE A 116 1.86 6.70 -10.55
N VAL A 117 2.03 7.07 -11.83
CA VAL A 117 2.35 8.44 -12.23
C VAL A 117 1.23 9.40 -11.83
N LEU A 118 -0.03 9.03 -12.09
CA LEU A 118 -1.19 9.80 -11.62
C LEU A 118 -1.18 9.95 -10.10
N THR A 119 -0.91 8.87 -9.36
CA THR A 119 -0.81 8.90 -7.90
C THR A 119 0.26 9.89 -7.44
N LEU A 120 1.44 9.93 -8.06
CA LEU A 120 2.49 10.90 -7.73
C LEU A 120 2.07 12.34 -8.04
N ILE A 121 1.43 12.57 -9.19
CA ILE A 121 0.92 13.87 -9.61
C ILE A 121 -0.09 14.40 -8.59
N PHE A 122 -1.08 13.59 -8.19
CA PHE A 122 -2.06 14.00 -7.19
C PHE A 122 -1.45 14.20 -5.81
N MET A 123 -0.55 13.32 -5.38
CA MET A 123 0.18 13.49 -4.11
C MET A 123 0.99 14.77 -4.10
N SER A 124 1.57 15.20 -5.24
CA SER A 124 2.36 16.42 -5.30
C SER A 124 1.56 17.69 -5.02
N GLN A 125 0.25 17.69 -5.24
CA GLN A 125 -0.60 18.84 -4.91
C GLN A 125 -0.68 19.09 -3.41
N VAL A 126 -0.73 18.02 -2.60
CA VAL A 126 -0.84 18.09 -1.13
C VAL A 126 0.52 18.04 -0.45
N TYR A 127 1.33 17.06 -0.82
CA TYR A 127 2.61 16.76 -0.20
C TYR A 127 3.78 17.51 -0.85
N GLY A 128 3.56 18.24 -1.96
CA GLY A 128 4.61 18.95 -2.66
C GLY A 128 5.67 18.00 -3.19
N PHE A 129 6.94 18.43 -3.14
CA PHE A 129 8.07 17.63 -3.60
C PHE A 129 8.27 16.33 -2.80
N ALA A 130 7.78 16.26 -1.55
CA ALA A 130 7.88 15.05 -0.73
C ALA A 130 7.13 13.85 -1.33
N ALA A 131 6.15 14.09 -2.22
CA ALA A 131 5.45 13.04 -2.95
C ALA A 131 6.41 12.15 -3.77
N PHE A 132 7.47 12.71 -4.35
CA PHE A 132 8.41 11.95 -5.18
C PHE A 132 9.25 10.94 -4.40
N VAL A 133 9.37 11.09 -3.08
CA VAL A 133 10.07 10.11 -2.23
C VAL A 133 9.37 8.75 -2.28
N PHE A 134 8.05 8.71 -2.56
CA PHE A 134 7.27 7.47 -2.71
C PHE A 134 7.66 6.62 -3.94
N VAL A 135 8.51 7.12 -4.85
CA VAL A 135 9.11 6.31 -5.93
C VAL A 135 9.99 5.19 -5.36
N ILE A 136 10.73 5.46 -4.29
CA ILE A 136 11.63 4.49 -3.66
C ILE A 136 10.87 3.25 -3.15
N PRO A 137 9.86 3.36 -2.25
CA PRO A 137 9.12 2.20 -1.78
C PRO A 137 8.35 1.51 -2.90
N PHE A 138 7.90 2.24 -3.93
CA PHE A 138 7.25 1.64 -5.09
C PHE A 138 8.20 0.72 -5.87
N LEU A 139 9.44 1.16 -6.14
CA LEU A 139 10.45 0.31 -6.79
C LEU A 139 10.81 -0.91 -5.95
N ILE A 140 10.97 -0.74 -4.63
CA ILE A 140 11.21 -1.86 -3.70
C ILE A 140 10.05 -2.85 -3.75
N HIS A 141 8.82 -2.36 -3.76
CA HIS A 141 7.62 -3.20 -3.78
C HIS A 141 7.48 -3.95 -5.12
N ILE A 142 7.61 -3.28 -6.26
CA ILE A 142 7.62 -3.95 -7.59
C ILE A 142 8.73 -4.98 -7.66
N GLY A 143 9.95 -4.62 -7.25
CA GLY A 143 11.09 -5.53 -7.21
C GLY A 143 10.78 -6.77 -6.39
N TYR A 144 10.17 -6.61 -5.21
CA TYR A 144 9.73 -7.75 -4.42
C TYR A 144 8.73 -8.64 -5.15
N ILE A 145 7.65 -8.09 -5.73
CA ILE A 145 6.60 -8.91 -6.37
C ILE A 145 7.16 -9.59 -7.64
N ALA A 146 8.01 -8.90 -8.40
CA ALA A 146 8.64 -9.42 -9.61
C ALA A 146 9.56 -10.62 -9.30
N TYR A 147 10.44 -10.50 -8.30
CA TYR A 147 11.43 -11.53 -7.96
C TYR A 147 11.00 -12.45 -6.81
N LYS A 148 9.74 -12.42 -6.39
CA LYS A 148 9.28 -13.12 -5.16
C LYS A 148 9.54 -14.63 -5.14
N ASP A 149 9.59 -15.26 -6.32
CA ASP A 149 9.78 -16.70 -6.47
C ASP A 149 11.27 -17.08 -6.54
N GLU A 150 12.13 -16.15 -6.96
CA GLU A 150 13.60 -16.30 -6.95
C GLU A 150 14.21 -15.94 -5.59
N LEU A 151 13.50 -15.13 -4.80
CA LEU A 151 13.93 -14.68 -3.49
C LEU A 151 13.84 -15.80 -2.45
N ASN A 152 14.88 -15.91 -1.60
CA ASN A 152 14.96 -16.94 -0.58
C ASN A 152 13.74 -16.88 0.39
N PRO A 153 12.93 -17.94 0.47
CA PRO A 153 11.71 -17.97 1.28
C PRO A 153 12.00 -17.82 2.79
N PHE A 154 13.14 -18.30 3.28
CA PHE A 154 13.54 -18.16 4.70
C PHE A 154 13.81 -16.71 5.13
N ASN A 155 13.98 -15.80 4.17
CA ASN A 155 14.14 -14.37 4.41
C ASN A 155 12.89 -13.54 4.08
N ARG A 156 11.74 -14.18 3.83
CA ARG A 156 10.48 -13.51 3.45
C ARG A 156 10.05 -12.43 4.47
N LYS A 157 10.24 -12.67 5.77
CA LYS A 157 10.09 -11.63 6.82
C LYS A 157 10.91 -10.37 6.52
N LYS A 158 12.19 -10.51 6.13
CA LYS A 158 13.07 -9.37 5.86
C LYS A 158 12.61 -8.61 4.61
N HIS A 159 12.12 -9.32 3.59
CA HIS A 159 11.60 -8.68 2.39
C HIS A 159 10.37 -7.81 2.71
N TYR A 160 9.41 -8.34 3.49
CA TYR A 160 8.28 -7.55 3.95
C TYR A 160 8.70 -6.37 4.83
N LEU A 161 9.71 -6.53 5.69
CA LEU A 161 10.21 -5.44 6.52
C LEU A 161 10.83 -4.30 5.68
N TRP A 162 11.54 -4.60 4.58
CA TRP A 162 12.02 -3.57 3.67
C TRP A 162 10.90 -2.75 3.06
N ILE A 163 9.82 -3.42 2.63
CA ILE A 163 8.63 -2.75 2.09
C ILE A 163 8.01 -1.87 3.19
N ILE A 164 7.74 -2.45 4.36
CA ILE A 164 7.12 -1.74 5.49
C ILE A 164 7.93 -0.51 5.92
N VAL A 165 9.25 -0.66 6.10
CA VAL A 165 10.12 0.44 6.57
C VAL A 165 10.24 1.52 5.51
N SER A 166 10.39 1.16 4.23
CA SER A 166 10.46 2.15 3.15
C SER A 166 9.18 3.00 3.04
N TYR A 167 8.00 2.38 3.09
CA TYR A 167 6.73 3.10 3.14
C TYR A 167 6.56 3.90 4.44
N GLY A 168 6.97 3.35 5.58
CA GLY A 168 6.90 4.03 6.88
C GLY A 168 7.75 5.30 6.94
N VAL A 169 8.98 5.27 6.40
CA VAL A 169 9.84 6.46 6.30
C VAL A 169 9.24 7.50 5.36
N CYS A 170 8.72 7.08 4.20
CA CYS A 170 8.05 7.99 3.27
C CYS A 170 6.79 8.62 3.89
N TYR A 171 6.05 7.86 4.69
CA TYR A 171 4.89 8.36 5.41
C TYR A 171 5.28 9.46 6.40
N ILE A 172 6.33 9.28 7.20
CA ILE A 172 6.81 10.31 8.14
C ILE A 172 7.20 11.59 7.39
N LEU A 173 8.02 11.46 6.34
CA LEU A 173 8.47 12.60 5.53
C LEU A 173 7.30 13.32 4.84
N GLY A 174 6.35 12.56 4.30
CA GLY A 174 5.14 13.09 3.69
C GLY A 174 4.28 13.84 4.70
N GLN A 175 4.04 13.28 5.89
CA GLN A 175 3.27 13.96 6.93
C GLN A 175 3.98 15.23 7.44
N LEU A 176 5.29 15.22 7.61
CA LEU A 176 6.03 16.44 7.98
C LEU A 176 5.86 17.55 6.93
N ALA A 177 6.02 17.22 5.64
CA ALA A 177 5.83 18.18 4.56
C ALA A 177 4.39 18.70 4.47
N LEU A 178 3.42 17.81 4.68
CA LEU A 178 2.00 18.15 4.68
C LEU A 178 1.66 19.16 5.77
N TYR A 179 2.09 18.90 7.01
CA TYR A 179 1.74 19.75 8.14
C TYR A 179 2.35 21.15 8.01
N GLY A 180 3.59 21.26 7.52
CA GLY A 180 4.18 22.57 7.20
C GLY A 180 3.34 23.36 6.19
N ARG A 181 2.79 22.70 5.17
CA ARG A 181 1.92 23.37 4.17
C ARG A 181 0.53 23.73 4.68
N ILE A 182 0.00 22.96 5.65
CA ILE A 182 -1.26 23.31 6.32
C ILE A 182 -1.04 24.53 7.23
N GLU A 183 0.08 24.60 7.95
CA GLU A 183 0.46 25.75 8.77
C GLU A 183 0.60 27.03 7.94
N GLU A 184 1.22 26.92 6.76
CA GLU A 184 1.32 27.99 5.76
C GLU A 184 -0.03 28.34 5.08
N ARG A 185 -1.14 27.69 5.47
CA ARG A 185 -2.50 27.83 4.89
C ARG A 185 -2.57 27.61 3.38
N GLN A 186 -1.62 26.88 2.82
CA GLN A 186 -1.60 26.54 1.39
C GLN A 186 -2.61 25.44 1.05
N VAL A 187 -2.93 24.57 2.02
CA VAL A 187 -3.80 23.40 1.84
C VAL A 187 -4.84 23.36 2.95
N ALA A 188 -6.12 23.19 2.61
CA ALA A 188 -7.16 23.02 3.63
C ALA A 188 -7.20 21.55 4.12
N PRO A 189 -7.50 21.29 5.40
CA PRO A 189 -7.59 19.92 5.94
C PRO A 189 -8.57 19.01 5.18
N ILE A 190 -9.66 19.56 4.62
CA ILE A 190 -10.60 18.81 3.79
C ILE A 190 -9.96 18.33 2.48
N ASP A 191 -9.07 19.12 1.90
CA ASP A 191 -8.30 18.78 0.69
C ASP A 191 -7.37 17.59 0.96
N VAL A 192 -6.85 17.48 2.18
CA VAL A 192 -6.00 16.36 2.60
C VAL A 192 -6.77 15.05 2.64
N LEU A 193 -7.99 15.06 3.18
CA LEU A 193 -8.81 13.86 3.31
C LEU A 193 -9.24 13.30 1.95
N SER A 194 -9.71 14.17 1.06
CA SER A 194 -10.15 13.80 -0.28
C SER A 194 -9.00 13.23 -1.11
N ILE A 195 -7.87 13.92 -1.12
CA ILE A 195 -6.69 13.52 -1.91
C ILE A 195 -6.07 12.24 -1.35
N ASN A 196 -6.04 12.05 -0.03
CA ASN A 196 -5.59 10.79 0.57
C ASN A 196 -6.50 9.60 0.23
N THR A 197 -7.81 9.81 0.21
CA THR A 197 -8.74 8.75 -0.16
C THR A 197 -8.57 8.36 -1.62
N PHE A 198 -8.42 9.35 -2.49
CA PHE A 198 -8.16 9.12 -3.91
C PHE A 198 -6.80 8.45 -4.14
N PHE A 199 -5.76 8.86 -3.40
CA PHE A 199 -4.47 8.19 -3.37
C PHE A 199 -4.60 6.71 -3.04
N VAL A 200 -5.34 6.35 -1.99
CA VAL A 200 -5.55 4.94 -1.60
C VAL A 200 -6.23 4.17 -2.73
N ILE A 201 -7.27 4.75 -3.35
CA ILE A 201 -7.99 4.11 -4.47
C ILE A 201 -7.05 3.88 -5.66
N LEU A 202 -6.38 4.92 -6.17
CA LEU A 202 -5.47 4.80 -7.31
C LEU A 202 -4.30 3.87 -7.02
N TRP A 203 -3.75 3.93 -5.81
CA TRP A 203 -2.68 3.04 -5.38
C TRP A 203 -3.15 1.58 -5.39
N LEU A 204 -4.34 1.28 -4.87
CA LEU A 204 -4.91 -0.08 -4.91
C LEU A 204 -5.15 -0.55 -6.35
N LEU A 205 -5.69 0.31 -7.23
CA LEU A 205 -5.87 -0.02 -8.65
C LEU A 205 -4.54 -0.29 -9.36
N GLY A 206 -3.51 0.51 -9.07
CA GLY A 206 -2.15 0.31 -9.58
C GLY A 206 -1.54 -1.01 -9.10
N GLN A 207 -1.71 -1.36 -7.83
CA GLN A 207 -1.26 -2.64 -7.29
C GLN A 207 -1.99 -3.83 -7.94
N MET A 208 -3.31 -3.73 -8.15
CA MET A 208 -4.09 -4.76 -8.85
C MET A 208 -3.63 -4.94 -10.31
N ALA A 209 -3.32 -3.84 -11.00
CA ALA A 209 -2.79 -3.90 -12.37
C ALA A 209 -1.40 -4.57 -12.43
N ILE A 210 -0.47 -4.19 -11.54
CA ILE A 210 0.86 -4.81 -11.46
C ILE A 210 0.74 -6.29 -11.10
N TRP A 211 -0.17 -6.65 -10.20
CA TRP A 211 -0.43 -8.03 -9.83
C TRP A 211 -0.93 -8.85 -11.03
N ASN A 212 -1.86 -8.31 -11.81
CA ASN A 212 -2.34 -8.95 -13.04
C ASN A 212 -1.23 -9.13 -14.07
N PHE A 213 -0.38 -8.12 -14.29
CA PHE A 213 0.78 -8.23 -15.16
C PHE A 213 1.69 -9.40 -14.72
N LEU A 214 2.03 -9.46 -13.44
CA LEU A 214 2.94 -10.49 -12.93
C LEU A 214 2.31 -11.88 -12.92
N PHE A 215 1.00 -11.98 -12.71
CA PHE A 215 0.27 -13.24 -12.78
C PHE A 215 0.22 -13.77 -14.22
N LEU A 216 -0.19 -12.93 -15.18
CA LEU A 216 -0.27 -13.29 -16.59
C LEU A 216 1.11 -13.63 -17.16
N ARG A 217 2.16 -12.89 -16.79
CA ARG A 217 3.52 -13.19 -17.22
C ARG A 217 4.00 -14.57 -16.77
N ARG A 218 3.59 -15.02 -15.59
CA ARG A 218 3.93 -16.36 -15.07
C ARG A 218 3.11 -17.48 -15.70
N ALA A 219 1.91 -17.17 -16.17
CA ALA A 219 1.03 -18.13 -16.85
C ALA A 219 1.47 -18.41 -18.30
N LEU A 220 2.42 -17.64 -18.85
CA LEU A 220 2.91 -17.83 -20.21
C LEU A 220 3.89 -19.02 -20.30
N PRO A 221 3.79 -19.87 -21.34
CA PRO A 221 4.50 -21.15 -21.44
C PRO A 221 6.03 -21.07 -21.67
N MET A 222 6.66 -19.91 -21.49
CA MET A 222 8.05 -19.68 -21.92
C MET A 222 9.13 -20.31 -21.03
N THR A 223 8.81 -20.81 -19.85
CA THR A 223 9.84 -21.36 -18.94
C THR A 223 9.90 -22.89 -18.90
N GLU A 224 8.87 -23.62 -19.30
CA GLU A 224 8.90 -25.09 -19.25
C GLU A 224 9.08 -25.71 -20.63
N GLU A 225 8.31 -25.29 -21.65
CA GLU A 225 8.40 -25.89 -23.00
C GLU A 225 9.76 -25.68 -23.67
N GLU A 226 10.46 -24.57 -23.36
CA GLU A 226 11.78 -24.26 -23.91
C GLU A 226 12.94 -24.98 -23.16
N ILE A 227 12.70 -25.39 -21.90
CA ILE A 227 13.72 -26.03 -21.04
C ILE A 227 13.62 -27.56 -21.07
N THR A 228 12.41 -28.13 -21.15
CA THR A 228 12.19 -29.58 -21.02
C THR A 228 11.73 -30.26 -22.30
N GLY A 229 11.27 -29.51 -23.31
CA GLY A 229 10.80 -30.08 -24.57
C GLY A 229 9.52 -30.93 -24.46
N GLU A 230 8.83 -30.91 -23.32
CA GLU A 230 7.56 -31.61 -23.09
C GLU A 230 6.37 -30.64 -23.22
N GLU A 231 5.29 -31.08 -23.87
CA GLU A 231 4.06 -30.28 -24.04
C GLU A 231 3.48 -29.90 -22.67
N ASN A 232 3.23 -28.61 -22.46
CA ASN A 232 2.70 -28.13 -21.18
C ASN A 232 1.25 -28.64 -20.99
N PRO A 233 0.96 -29.46 -19.95
CA PRO A 233 -0.38 -30.00 -19.71
C PRO A 233 -1.42 -28.92 -19.33
N TYR A 234 -0.99 -27.68 -19.07
CA TYR A 234 -1.85 -26.53 -18.80
C TYR A 234 -2.17 -25.68 -20.05
N SER A 235 -1.54 -25.96 -21.19
CA SER A 235 -1.83 -25.30 -22.47
C SER A 235 -3.10 -25.86 -23.11
N ARG A 236 -4.12 -25.02 -23.28
CA ARG A 236 -5.42 -25.39 -23.91
C ARG A 236 -5.58 -24.84 -25.33
N SER A 237 -4.49 -24.60 -26.05
CA SER A 237 -4.53 -23.97 -27.39
C SER A 237 -3.92 -24.85 -28.50
N LYS A 238 -4.66 -25.86 -28.95
CA LYS A 238 -4.39 -26.55 -30.23
C LYS A 238 -5.56 -26.33 -31.19
N LYS A 239 -5.65 -25.17 -31.86
CA LYS A 239 -6.47 -25.08 -33.10
C LYS A 239 -6.20 -23.95 -34.10
N TYR A 240 -5.48 -22.88 -33.76
CA TYR A 240 -5.25 -21.81 -34.74
C TYR A 240 -3.84 -21.22 -34.61
N SER A 241 -2.91 -21.75 -35.43
CA SER A 241 -1.63 -21.13 -35.70
C SER A 241 -1.84 -19.91 -36.60
N PHE A 242 -1.30 -18.76 -36.20
CA PHE A 242 -1.19 -17.58 -37.08
C PHE A 242 0.12 -17.61 -37.86
N THR A 243 0.09 -17.04 -39.07
CA THR A 243 1.11 -17.10 -40.12
C THR A 243 2.44 -16.44 -39.75
N GLY A 244 3.52 -16.97 -40.34
CA GLY A 244 4.90 -16.88 -39.85
C GLY A 244 5.64 -15.54 -39.97
N GLN A 245 5.01 -14.40 -40.26
CA GLN A 245 5.73 -13.11 -40.32
C GLN A 245 5.55 -12.27 -39.05
N SER A 246 4.34 -12.25 -38.48
CA SER A 246 4.09 -11.63 -37.18
C SER A 246 4.83 -12.41 -36.08
N GLN A 247 4.80 -13.74 -36.10
CA GLN A 247 5.48 -14.58 -35.11
C GLN A 247 6.98 -14.28 -34.95
N TYR A 248 7.69 -13.89 -36.02
CA TYR A 248 9.13 -13.59 -35.94
C TYR A 248 9.40 -12.22 -35.33
N HIS A 249 8.67 -11.18 -35.73
CA HIS A 249 8.81 -9.86 -35.11
C HIS A 249 8.37 -9.88 -33.63
N PHE A 250 7.34 -10.67 -33.30
CA PHE A 250 6.90 -10.88 -31.92
C PHE A 250 7.91 -11.69 -31.11
N LYS A 251 8.52 -12.75 -31.68
CA LYS A 251 9.63 -13.49 -31.04
C LYS A 251 10.86 -12.62 -30.82
N ASP A 252 11.25 -11.76 -31.76
CA ASP A 252 12.43 -10.89 -31.63
C ASP A 252 12.23 -9.84 -30.53
N PHE A 253 11.06 -9.19 -30.44
CA PHE A 253 10.78 -8.23 -29.38
C PHE A 253 10.70 -8.90 -27.99
N GLN A 254 10.16 -10.12 -27.94
CA GLN A 254 10.06 -10.93 -26.72
C GLN A 254 11.43 -11.45 -26.27
N ALA A 255 12.26 -11.92 -27.20
CA ALA A 255 13.64 -12.29 -26.96
C ALA A 255 14.43 -11.09 -26.42
N ARG A 256 14.29 -9.90 -27.03
CA ARG A 256 14.92 -8.68 -26.54
C ARG A 256 14.44 -8.24 -25.16
N THR A 257 13.17 -8.41 -24.82
CA THR A 257 12.66 -7.99 -23.49
C THR A 257 13.07 -8.97 -22.39
N ASN A 258 13.08 -10.27 -22.70
CA ASN A 258 13.58 -11.31 -21.79
C ASN A 258 15.11 -11.23 -21.65
N GLU A 259 15.84 -11.03 -22.75
CA GLU A 259 17.28 -10.74 -22.73
C GLU A 259 17.55 -9.45 -21.96
N LEU A 260 16.78 -8.38 -22.15
CA LEU A 260 17.00 -7.14 -21.39
C LEU A 260 16.70 -7.35 -19.91
N THR A 261 15.67 -8.11 -19.52
CA THR A 261 15.37 -8.40 -18.10
C THR A 261 16.39 -9.37 -17.48
N GLN A 262 16.78 -10.41 -18.21
CA GLN A 262 17.77 -11.40 -17.77
C GLN A 262 19.17 -10.80 -17.76
N ASP A 263 19.56 -10.04 -18.77
CA ASP A 263 20.83 -9.31 -18.82
C ASP A 263 20.82 -8.19 -17.78
N PHE A 264 19.71 -7.48 -17.52
CA PHE A 264 19.65 -6.58 -16.36
C PHE A 264 19.81 -7.37 -15.05
N SER A 265 19.16 -8.53 -14.89
CA SER A 265 19.30 -9.38 -13.70
C SER A 265 20.72 -9.92 -13.53
N HIS A 266 21.32 -10.48 -14.59
CA HIS A 266 22.66 -11.06 -14.64
C HIS A 266 23.76 -9.99 -14.53
N ARG A 267 23.62 -8.87 -15.23
CA ARG A 267 24.54 -7.72 -15.17
C ARG A 267 24.39 -6.98 -13.85
N THR A 268 23.21 -6.92 -13.23
CA THR A 268 23.04 -6.45 -11.84
C THR A 268 23.69 -7.43 -10.85
N ARG A 269 23.60 -8.75 -11.09
CA ARG A 269 24.33 -9.79 -10.32
C ARG A 269 25.85 -9.69 -10.45
N ARG A 270 26.38 -9.28 -11.60
CA ARG A 270 27.82 -9.18 -11.89
C ARG A 270 28.42 -7.81 -11.56
N SER A 271 27.62 -6.73 -11.65
CA SER A 271 28.04 -5.35 -11.33
C SER A 271 27.86 -5.00 -9.87
N ILE A 272 26.93 -5.67 -9.18
CA ILE A 272 26.87 -5.66 -7.73
C ILE A 272 27.79 -6.77 -7.23
N ASP A 273 29.01 -6.37 -6.91
CA ASP A 273 29.98 -7.23 -6.24
C ASP A 273 29.43 -7.56 -4.83
N ILE A 274 28.60 -8.60 -4.74
CA ILE A 274 27.82 -8.98 -3.55
C ILE A 274 28.76 -9.14 -2.35
N GLU A 275 29.97 -9.63 -2.60
CA GLU A 275 31.02 -9.83 -1.62
C GLU A 275 31.55 -8.49 -1.10
N LYS A 276 31.75 -7.50 -1.98
CA LYS A 276 32.13 -6.13 -1.61
C LYS A 276 31.01 -5.40 -0.84
N LEU A 277 29.75 -5.59 -1.23
CA LEU A 277 28.60 -5.04 -0.50
C LEU A 277 28.41 -5.72 0.86
N ARG A 278 28.61 -7.04 0.92
CA ARG A 278 28.59 -7.80 2.18
C ARG A 278 29.70 -7.36 3.11
N HIS A 279 30.91 -7.19 2.60
CA HIS A 279 32.05 -6.69 3.36
C HIS A 279 31.82 -5.25 3.85
N LYS A 280 31.26 -4.35 3.00
CA LYS A 280 30.84 -3.00 3.42
C LYS A 280 29.77 -3.04 4.50
N ARG A 281 28.77 -3.91 4.38
CA ARG A 281 27.71 -4.07 5.37
C ARG A 281 28.25 -4.61 6.69
N GLU A 282 29.17 -5.58 6.64
CA GLU A 282 29.79 -6.18 7.82
C GLU A 282 30.72 -5.18 8.53
N THR A 283 31.53 -4.41 7.79
CA THR A 283 32.32 -3.31 8.38
C THR A 283 31.46 -2.20 8.96
N ILE A 284 30.35 -1.80 8.31
CA ILE A 284 29.39 -0.84 8.90
C ILE A 284 28.74 -1.42 10.15
N LYS A 285 28.36 -2.71 10.12
CA LYS A 285 27.75 -3.40 11.26
C LYS A 285 28.71 -3.48 12.44
N GLU A 286 29.97 -3.85 12.23
CA GLU A 286 30.97 -3.86 13.29
C GLU A 286 31.28 -2.46 13.81
N LYS A 287 31.37 -1.47 12.93
CA LYS A 287 31.67 -0.08 13.32
C LYS A 287 30.55 0.56 14.15
N TRP A 288 29.28 0.28 13.82
CA TRP A 288 28.12 0.88 14.48
C TRP A 288 27.46 0.00 15.55
N PHE A 289 27.60 -1.31 15.48
CA PHE A 289 26.99 -2.27 16.41
C PHE A 289 27.99 -3.16 17.13
N GLY A 290 29.30 -3.01 16.87
CA GLY A 290 30.35 -3.72 17.61
C GLY A 290 30.37 -3.37 19.10
N TRP A 291 29.99 -2.13 19.46
CA TRP A 291 29.82 -1.68 20.84
C TRP A 291 28.59 -2.29 21.57
N ALA A 292 27.73 -3.02 20.86
CA ALA A 292 26.43 -3.50 21.34
C ALA A 292 26.31 -5.02 21.24
N LYS A 293 27.43 -5.74 21.10
CA LYS A 293 27.50 -7.18 21.34
C LYS A 293 27.52 -7.39 22.86
N LEU A 294 26.37 -7.26 23.49
CA LEU A 294 26.13 -7.90 24.78
C LEU A 294 26.00 -9.40 24.48
N GLU A 295 26.95 -10.20 24.94
CA GLU A 295 26.79 -11.65 24.98
C GLU A 295 25.58 -11.97 25.88
N GLU A 296 24.78 -12.98 25.54
CA GLU A 296 23.59 -13.34 26.33
C GLU A 296 23.96 -13.71 27.78
N ASP A 297 25.24 -14.03 28.02
CA ASP A 297 25.84 -14.36 29.32
C ASP A 297 26.13 -13.12 30.21
N ASP A 298 26.14 -11.90 29.66
CA ASP A 298 26.34 -10.64 30.41
C ASP A 298 25.04 -10.06 31.01
N ILE A 299 23.90 -10.70 30.74
CA ILE A 299 22.59 -10.24 31.21
C ILE A 299 22.35 -10.80 32.62
N PRO A 300 22.21 -9.96 33.66
CA PRO A 300 21.93 -10.44 35.02
C PRO A 300 20.71 -11.37 35.06
N SER A 301 20.73 -12.39 35.92
CA SER A 301 19.67 -13.40 36.04
C SER A 301 18.28 -12.82 36.35
N PHE A 302 18.19 -11.60 36.89
CA PHE A 302 16.92 -10.89 37.11
C PHE A 302 16.34 -10.23 35.85
N LEU A 303 17.16 -9.98 34.81
CA LEU A 303 16.71 -9.49 33.49
C LEU A 303 16.27 -10.63 32.56
N HIS A 304 16.53 -11.88 32.95
CA HIS A 304 16.07 -13.04 32.20
C HIS A 304 14.54 -13.08 32.20
N ARG A 305 13.96 -13.16 31.00
CA ARG A 305 12.51 -13.15 30.85
C ARG A 305 11.89 -14.33 31.60
N PRO A 306 10.86 -14.09 32.42
CA PRO A 306 10.15 -15.18 33.07
C PRO A 306 9.51 -16.09 32.01
N LYS A 307 9.67 -17.42 32.13
CA LYS A 307 9.16 -18.40 31.16
C LYS A 307 7.63 -18.38 30.97
N TRP A 308 6.89 -17.78 31.91
CA TRP A 308 5.43 -17.60 31.86
C TRP A 308 4.97 -16.39 31.01
N LEU A 309 5.86 -15.44 30.73
CA LEU A 309 5.56 -14.26 29.90
C LEU A 309 5.76 -14.59 28.41
N LYS A 310 4.85 -15.37 27.82
CA LYS A 310 4.90 -15.66 26.38
C LYS A 310 4.74 -14.36 25.57
N ARG A 311 5.48 -14.26 24.47
CA ARG A 311 5.53 -13.07 23.59
C ARG A 311 4.13 -12.73 23.06
N GLU A 312 3.32 -13.75 22.85
CA GLU A 312 1.95 -13.67 22.37
C GLU A 312 1.03 -12.96 23.38
N TYR A 313 1.13 -13.29 24.67
CA TYR A 313 0.33 -12.63 25.72
C TYR A 313 0.69 -11.15 25.86
N VAL A 314 1.98 -10.82 25.78
CA VAL A 314 2.44 -9.41 25.81
C VAL A 314 1.91 -8.63 24.60
N SER A 315 1.96 -9.24 23.41
CA SER A 315 1.45 -8.63 22.18
C SER A 315 -0.05 -8.36 22.25
N ILE A 316 -0.83 -9.28 22.82
CA ILE A 316 -2.28 -9.12 23.01
C ILE A 316 -2.56 -8.03 24.05
N ALA A 317 -1.86 -8.05 25.20
CA ALA A 317 -2.01 -7.03 26.23
C ALA A 317 -1.71 -5.62 25.69
N CYS A 318 -0.62 -5.46 24.92
CA CYS A 318 -0.32 -4.19 24.25
C CYS A 318 -1.43 -3.77 23.28
N GLY A 319 -1.97 -4.71 22.50
CA GLY A 319 -3.11 -4.45 21.61
C GLY A 319 -4.36 -3.99 22.36
N VAL A 320 -4.69 -4.61 23.50
CA VAL A 320 -5.83 -4.23 24.36
C VAL A 320 -5.63 -2.84 24.97
N ILE A 321 -4.42 -2.51 25.43
CA ILE A 321 -4.10 -1.17 25.93
C ILE A 321 -4.31 -0.11 24.84
N LEU A 322 -3.78 -0.36 23.62
CA LEU A 322 -4.02 0.53 22.47
C LEU A 322 -5.51 0.69 22.18
N PHE A 323 -6.24 -0.42 22.15
CA PHE A 323 -7.68 -0.42 21.89
C PHE A 323 -8.45 0.42 22.91
N PHE A 324 -8.11 0.28 24.20
CA PHE A 324 -8.72 1.05 25.28
C PHE A 324 -8.53 2.56 25.08
N PHE A 325 -7.30 3.02 24.84
CA PHE A 325 -7.06 4.45 24.63
C PHE A 325 -7.73 5.00 23.37
N ILE A 326 -7.73 4.23 22.28
CA ILE A 326 -8.43 4.62 21.05
C ILE A 326 -9.93 4.72 21.29
N LEU A 327 -10.52 3.78 22.03
CA LEU A 327 -11.95 3.83 22.36
C LEU A 327 -12.30 5.02 23.25
N VAL A 328 -11.46 5.33 24.24
CA VAL A 328 -11.67 6.50 25.09
C VAL A 328 -11.66 7.78 24.25
N GLU A 329 -10.65 7.93 23.38
CA GLU A 329 -10.56 9.10 22.49
C GLU A 329 -11.73 9.15 21.50
N PHE A 330 -12.10 8.01 20.92
CA PHE A 330 -13.24 7.91 20.00
C PHE A 330 -14.55 8.29 20.68
N LYS A 331 -14.79 7.84 21.91
CA LYS A 331 -15.97 8.23 22.70
C LYS A 331 -15.97 9.74 22.99
N ASN A 332 -14.83 10.29 23.38
CA ASN A 332 -14.68 11.72 23.66
C ASN A 332 -15.01 12.57 22.41
N ARG A 333 -14.49 12.19 21.25
CA ARG A 333 -14.75 12.88 19.98
C ARG A 333 -16.17 12.66 19.45
N ASN A 334 -16.75 11.48 19.65
CA ASN A 334 -18.12 11.19 19.23
C ASN A 334 -19.16 12.00 20.02
N SER A 335 -18.89 12.30 21.29
CA SER A 335 -19.71 13.20 22.12
C SER A 335 -19.80 14.61 21.53
N LEU A 336 -18.71 15.11 20.95
CA LEU A 336 -18.66 16.42 20.30
C LEU A 336 -19.36 16.41 18.94
N PHE A 337 -19.40 15.25 18.27
CA PHE A 337 -20.10 15.06 17.00
C PHE A 337 -21.63 15.02 17.16
N MET A 338 -22.12 14.43 18.26
CA MET A 338 -23.55 14.30 18.57
C MET A 338 -24.18 15.57 19.16
N SER A 339 -23.39 16.56 19.61
CA SER A 339 -23.93 17.80 20.20
C SER A 339 -24.47 18.82 19.18
N GLY A 340 -24.30 18.59 17.87
CA GLY A 340 -25.07 19.29 16.83
C GLY A 340 -24.70 20.74 16.51
N ASP A 341 -23.76 21.36 17.22
CA ASP A 341 -23.30 22.73 16.96
C ASP A 341 -22.21 22.76 15.86
N TRP A 342 -22.62 22.52 14.61
CA TRP A 342 -21.74 22.49 13.45
C TRP A 342 -21.47 23.91 12.93
N GLN A 343 -20.20 24.34 12.98
CA GLN A 343 -19.71 25.49 12.22
C GLN A 343 -18.61 25.08 11.25
N LEU A 344 -18.56 25.75 10.10
CA LEU A 344 -17.71 25.50 8.92
C LEU A 344 -16.20 25.38 9.21
N SER A 345 -15.74 25.91 10.35
CA SER A 345 -14.35 25.80 10.83
C SER A 345 -13.99 24.41 11.38
N GLN A 346 -14.93 23.47 11.45
CA GLN A 346 -14.77 22.18 12.14
C GLN A 346 -14.46 20.97 11.23
N THR A 347 -14.11 21.17 9.95
CA THR A 347 -13.73 20.08 9.02
C THR A 347 -12.55 19.24 9.53
N GLN A 348 -11.67 19.82 10.35
CA GLN A 348 -10.63 19.12 11.09
C GLN A 348 -11.17 18.01 12.01
N TYR A 349 -12.28 18.23 12.71
CA TYR A 349 -12.86 17.22 13.60
C TYR A 349 -13.38 16.00 12.85
N VAL A 350 -13.88 16.17 11.62
CA VAL A 350 -14.31 15.05 10.77
C VAL A 350 -13.11 14.22 10.32
N TYR A 351 -12.00 14.87 9.95
CA TYR A 351 -10.75 14.19 9.63
C TYR A 351 -10.23 13.37 10.82
N GLU A 352 -10.20 13.98 12.01
CA GLU A 352 -9.79 13.30 13.26
C GLU A 352 -10.69 12.09 13.56
N TRP A 353 -12.01 12.24 13.42
CA TRP A 353 -12.98 11.17 13.65
C TRP A 353 -12.82 10.00 12.67
N ILE A 354 -12.69 10.27 11.37
CA ILE A 354 -12.47 9.22 10.35
C ILE A 354 -11.15 8.50 10.61
N SER A 355 -10.09 9.24 10.92
CA SER A 355 -8.79 8.63 11.20
C SER A 355 -8.80 7.80 12.48
N LEU A 356 -9.51 8.21 13.53
CA LEU A 356 -9.72 7.40 14.74
C LEU A 356 -10.51 6.12 14.44
N PHE A 357 -11.57 6.22 13.64
CA PHE A 357 -12.36 5.07 13.22
C PHE A 357 -11.51 4.04 12.48
N LEU A 358 -10.68 4.49 11.52
CA LEU A 358 -9.75 3.62 10.81
C LEU A 358 -8.72 2.97 11.77
N LEU A 359 -8.20 3.73 12.73
CA LEU A 359 -7.25 3.22 13.72
C LEU A 359 -7.89 2.15 14.62
N LEU A 360 -9.17 2.33 14.99
CA LEU A 360 -9.96 1.35 15.74
C LEU A 360 -10.10 0.03 14.97
N VAL A 361 -10.39 0.11 13.66
CA VAL A 361 -10.45 -1.07 12.78
C VAL A 361 -9.10 -1.78 12.72
N ILE A 362 -8.00 -1.04 12.55
CA ILE A 362 -6.64 -1.61 12.48
C ILE A 362 -6.26 -2.31 13.79
N VAL A 363 -6.50 -1.69 14.95
CA VAL A 363 -6.22 -2.32 16.25
C VAL A 363 -7.08 -3.57 16.47
N THR A 364 -8.36 -3.53 16.06
CA THR A 364 -9.25 -4.69 16.16
C THR A 364 -8.71 -5.86 15.35
N ILE A 365 -8.28 -5.62 14.10
CA ILE A 365 -7.66 -6.64 13.24
C ILE A 365 -6.32 -7.10 13.85
N PHE A 366 -5.53 -6.22 14.45
CA PHE A 366 -4.29 -6.58 15.13
C PHE A 366 -4.52 -7.53 16.32
N ILE A 367 -5.52 -7.26 17.16
CA ILE A 367 -5.87 -8.14 18.28
C ILE A 367 -6.35 -9.49 17.75
N TRP A 368 -7.27 -9.48 16.77
CA TRP A 368 -7.79 -10.70 16.17
C TRP A 368 -6.69 -11.55 15.52
N THR A 369 -5.78 -10.94 14.77
CA THR A 369 -4.62 -11.63 14.18
C THR A 369 -3.63 -12.12 15.24
N SER A 370 -3.44 -11.38 16.32
CA SER A 370 -2.61 -11.82 17.44
C SER A 370 -3.18 -13.05 18.15
N VAL A 371 -4.49 -13.07 18.40
CA VAL A 371 -5.20 -14.20 19.00
C VAL A 371 -5.19 -15.42 18.07
N THR A 372 -5.50 -15.23 16.78
CA THR A 372 -5.50 -16.34 15.82
C THR A 372 -4.10 -16.91 15.55
N ASN A 373 -3.06 -16.08 15.57
CA ASN A 373 -1.68 -16.55 15.49
C ASN A 373 -1.28 -17.34 16.73
N MET A 374 -1.72 -16.92 17.92
CA MET A 374 -1.48 -17.65 19.17
C MET A 374 -2.19 -19.02 19.19
N LEU A 375 -3.43 -19.08 18.70
CA LEU A 375 -4.26 -20.30 18.78
C LEU A 375 -4.01 -21.29 17.63
N LYS A 376 -3.71 -20.80 16.42
CA LYS A 376 -3.68 -21.61 15.19
C LYS A 376 -2.39 -21.45 14.38
N GLY A 377 -1.41 -20.67 14.84
CA GLY A 377 -0.17 -20.40 14.11
C GLY A 377 -0.36 -19.67 12.76
N ARG A 378 -1.53 -19.06 12.52
CA ARG A 378 -1.89 -18.42 11.24
C ARG A 378 -1.79 -16.90 11.30
N HIS A 379 -1.69 -16.27 10.12
CA HIS A 379 -1.71 -14.81 9.93
C HIS A 379 -0.51 -14.03 10.51
N TYR A 380 0.64 -14.67 10.68
CA TYR A 380 1.87 -14.03 11.16
C TYR A 380 2.24 -12.74 10.39
N TYR A 381 2.21 -12.77 9.05
CA TYR A 381 2.55 -11.62 8.22
C TYR A 381 1.52 -10.50 8.27
N LEU A 382 0.23 -10.85 8.41
CA LEU A 382 -0.83 -9.86 8.60
C LEU A 382 -0.71 -9.17 9.95
N LYS A 383 -0.42 -9.93 11.01
CA LYS A 383 -0.10 -9.40 12.34
C LYS A 383 1.08 -8.42 12.28
N LEU A 384 2.17 -8.80 11.59
CA LEU A 384 3.34 -7.94 11.37
C LEU A 384 2.95 -6.62 10.67
N PHE A 385 2.14 -6.70 9.62
CA PHE A 385 1.71 -5.51 8.88
C PHE A 385 0.84 -4.58 9.73
N MET A 386 -0.13 -5.12 10.47
CA MET A 386 -1.02 -4.33 11.32
C MET A 386 -0.27 -3.60 12.44
N ILE A 387 0.64 -4.28 13.16
CA ILE A 387 1.43 -3.60 14.19
C ILE A 387 2.38 -2.55 13.61
N SER A 388 2.87 -2.77 12.40
CA SER A 388 3.73 -1.80 11.72
C SER A 388 2.97 -0.52 11.36
N ILE A 389 1.72 -0.65 10.87
CA ILE A 389 0.85 0.51 10.60
C ILE A 389 0.63 1.31 11.89
N LEU A 390 0.27 0.63 12.99
CA LEU A 390 0.05 1.27 14.29
C LEU A 390 1.31 1.99 14.78
N PHE A 391 2.47 1.32 14.70
CA PHE A 391 3.75 1.90 15.09
C PHE A 391 4.08 3.15 14.26
N PHE A 392 4.07 3.07 12.93
CA PHE A 392 4.40 4.21 12.07
C PHE A 392 3.40 5.34 12.22
N LYS A 393 2.10 5.06 12.39
CA LYS A 393 1.08 6.08 12.59
C LYS A 393 1.31 6.87 13.88
N LEU A 394 1.42 6.19 15.02
CA LEU A 394 1.65 6.82 16.33
C LEU A 394 3.01 7.53 16.40
N MET A 395 4.05 6.92 15.83
CA MET A 395 5.37 7.54 15.78
C MET A 395 5.37 8.80 14.92
N THR A 396 4.67 8.79 13.78
CA THR A 396 4.57 9.96 12.90
C THR A 396 3.83 11.09 13.59
N GLU A 397 2.71 10.82 14.25
CA GLU A 397 1.98 11.83 15.03
C GLU A 397 2.86 12.43 16.12
N TYR A 398 3.64 11.60 16.81
CA TYR A 398 4.54 12.07 17.85
C TYR A 398 5.63 12.99 17.28
N ILE A 399 6.26 12.60 16.16
CA ILE A 399 7.27 13.41 15.48
C ILE A 399 6.66 14.72 14.97
N VAL A 400 5.47 14.67 14.38
CA VAL A 400 4.77 15.86 13.88
C VAL A 400 4.47 16.83 15.02
N ILE A 401 4.00 16.35 16.18
CA ILE A 401 3.79 17.20 17.36
C ILE A 401 5.08 17.87 17.82
N LEU A 402 6.20 17.15 17.81
CA LEU A 402 7.49 17.70 18.20
C LEU A 402 8.00 18.80 17.24
N VAL A 403 7.68 18.71 15.95
CA VAL A 403 8.20 19.63 14.92
C VAL A 403 7.25 20.79 14.66
N HIS A 404 5.94 20.54 14.51
CA HIS A 404 4.93 21.53 14.11
C HIS A 404 3.91 21.85 15.22
N GLY A 405 4.08 21.30 16.42
CA GLY A 405 3.16 21.51 17.55
C GLY A 405 1.85 20.72 17.44
N LEU A 406 0.84 21.10 18.23
CA LEU A 406 -0.40 20.30 18.43
C LEU A 406 -1.41 20.36 17.27
N MET A 407 -1.14 21.15 16.22
CA MET A 407 -2.10 21.36 15.13
C MET A 407 -2.39 20.03 14.42
N LEU A 408 -3.65 19.58 14.40
CA LEU A 408 -4.18 18.33 13.79
C LEU A 408 -3.78 16.99 14.44
N SER A 409 -3.20 17.00 15.65
CA SER A 409 -2.97 15.73 16.35
C SER A 409 -4.28 15.11 16.83
N ILE A 410 -4.50 13.85 16.44
CA ILE A 410 -5.63 13.04 16.87
C ILE A 410 -5.63 12.80 18.38
N PHE A 411 -4.43 12.66 18.96
CA PHE A 411 -4.26 12.38 20.37
C PHE A 411 -3.63 13.57 21.09
N ILE A 412 -4.08 13.81 22.33
CA ILE A 412 -3.37 14.69 23.25
C ILE A 412 -2.02 14.05 23.57
N THR A 413 -0.94 14.84 23.59
CA THR A 413 0.45 14.36 23.73
C THR A 413 0.67 13.30 24.82
N PRO A 414 0.10 13.39 26.04
CA PRO A 414 0.28 12.37 27.07
C PRO A 414 -0.34 11.02 26.68
N ILE A 415 -1.53 11.02 26.07
CA ILE A 415 -2.20 9.80 25.60
C ILE A 415 -1.39 9.17 24.47
N LEU A 416 -0.88 9.99 23.54
CA LEU A 416 -0.04 9.52 22.45
C LEU A 416 1.23 8.82 22.96
N VAL A 417 1.92 9.39 23.95
CA VAL A 417 3.10 8.77 24.56
C VAL A 417 2.73 7.45 25.24
N LEU A 418 1.62 7.41 25.98
CA LEU A 418 1.11 6.20 26.62
C LEU A 418 0.73 5.10 25.61
N MET A 419 0.33 5.47 24.39
CA MET A 419 0.07 4.53 23.30
C MET A 419 1.34 4.13 22.54
N LEU A 420 2.30 5.04 22.39
CA LEU A 420 3.53 4.78 21.67
C LEU A 420 4.38 3.71 22.38
N ILE A 421 4.43 3.72 23.70
CA ILE A 421 5.15 2.70 24.50
C ILE A 421 4.68 1.27 24.18
N PRO A 422 3.39 0.89 24.33
CA PRO A 422 2.92 -0.44 24.00
C PRO A 422 3.03 -0.76 22.51
N ALA A 423 2.91 0.23 21.62
CA ALA A 423 3.14 0.04 20.18
C ALA A 423 4.61 -0.34 19.88
N ILE A 424 5.59 0.37 20.48
CA ILE A 424 7.02 0.04 20.37
C ILE A 424 7.28 -1.37 20.91
N VAL A 425 6.77 -1.67 22.11
CA VAL A 425 6.96 -2.99 22.73
C VAL A 425 6.40 -4.08 21.83
N ALA A 426 5.15 -3.98 21.39
CA ALA A 426 4.54 -4.95 20.50
C ALA A 426 5.28 -5.09 19.16
N PHE A 427 5.72 -3.98 18.57
CA PHE A 427 6.48 -3.98 17.33
C PHE A 427 7.85 -4.68 17.50
N VAL A 428 8.63 -4.33 18.52
CA VAL A 428 9.93 -4.97 18.81
C VAL A 428 9.77 -6.45 19.09
N PHE A 429 8.75 -6.85 19.84
CA PHE A 429 8.46 -8.27 20.09
C PHE A 429 8.15 -9.02 18.79
N GLN A 430 7.34 -8.42 17.91
CA GLN A 430 7.04 -8.99 16.60
C GLN A 430 8.28 -9.05 15.70
N LEU A 431 9.17 -8.05 15.75
CA LEU A 431 10.45 -8.06 15.03
C LEU A 431 11.40 -9.17 15.52
N ARG A 432 11.37 -9.50 16.80
CA ARG A 432 12.18 -10.58 17.39
C ARG A 432 11.57 -11.98 17.23
N GLN A 433 10.29 -12.10 16.87
CA GLN A 433 9.64 -13.40 16.64
C GLN A 433 10.20 -14.05 15.35
N PRO A 434 10.68 -15.30 15.38
CA PRO A 434 11.11 -15.96 14.14
C PRO A 434 9.93 -16.10 13.18
N SER A 435 10.21 -16.12 11.87
CA SER A 435 9.15 -16.38 10.88
C SER A 435 8.73 -17.85 10.93
N PRO A 436 7.49 -18.18 10.52
CA PRO A 436 7.03 -19.56 10.49
C PRO A 436 7.98 -20.49 9.73
N GLU A 437 8.52 -20.03 8.59
CA GLU A 437 9.44 -20.84 7.78
C GLU A 437 10.74 -21.18 8.52
N LYS A 438 11.20 -20.30 9.41
CA LYS A 438 12.40 -20.55 10.23
C LYS A 438 12.13 -21.43 11.43
N MET A 439 10.95 -21.32 12.02
CA MET A 439 10.54 -22.20 13.12
C MET A 439 10.32 -23.63 12.63
N GLU A 440 9.85 -23.82 11.39
CA GLU A 440 9.76 -25.13 10.73
C GLU A 440 11.15 -25.74 10.51
N GLU A 441 12.13 -24.96 10.03
CA GLU A 441 13.54 -25.40 9.88
C GLU A 441 14.18 -25.81 11.21
N GLN A 442 13.82 -25.13 12.31
CA GLN A 442 14.33 -25.39 13.66
C GLN A 442 13.57 -26.49 14.41
N GLY A 443 12.50 -27.06 13.83
CA GLY A 443 11.68 -28.09 14.47
C GLY A 443 10.81 -27.58 15.63
N GLU A 444 10.64 -26.26 15.77
CA GLU A 444 9.87 -25.63 16.85
C GLU A 444 8.38 -25.42 16.51
N PHE A 445 7.97 -25.65 15.25
CA PHE A 445 6.57 -25.53 14.84
C PHE A 445 5.77 -26.76 15.30
N ARG A 446 5.03 -26.65 16.40
CA ARG A 446 4.00 -27.64 16.74
C ARG A 446 2.77 -27.42 15.86
N GLN A 447 2.37 -28.48 15.16
CA GLN A 447 1.16 -28.55 14.33
C GLN A 447 -0.11 -28.14 15.09
#